data_AF-K1T1F9-F1
#
_entry.id   AF-K1T1F9-F1
#
_cell.length_a   1.000
_cell.length_b   1.000
_cell.length_c   1.000
_cell.angle_alpha   90.00
_cell.angle_beta   90.00
_cell.angle_gamma   90.00
#
_symmetry.space_group_name_H-M   'P 1'
#
loop_
_entity.id
_entity.type
_entity.pdbx_description
1 polymer ?
#
loop_
_entity_poly.entity_id
_entity_poly.type
_entity_poly.pdbx_seq_one_letter_code
_entity_poly.pdbx_strand_id
1 'polypeptide(L)'
;MDTKMSMDNLLRAICEKQNPTVAGLDPKLDYVPQYIKDKAFNKYGETLKGAAKAILEFNKCLIDALHEVVPAIKPQAAYYEMYGTAGMKTLYKTQEYARSRGMYVITDGKRNDIGTTMEAYAAAHLGKVKVGNEEYEPFMGDALTVNGYLGSDGINPLIKVCKENDKGI
;
A
#
# COMPACT_ATOMS: atom_id res chain seq x y z
N MET A 1 -28.02 -4.87 7.00
CA MET A 1 -26.81 -5.38 6.31
C MET A 1 -25.66 -4.87 7.12
N ASP A 2 -24.97 -5.74 7.87
CA ASP A 2 -23.80 -5.33 8.64
C ASP A 2 -22.75 -4.80 7.67
N THR A 3 -22.47 -3.50 7.72
CA THR A 3 -21.36 -2.87 7.03
C THR A 3 -20.09 -3.45 7.62
N LYS A 4 -19.57 -4.52 7.01
CA LYS A 4 -18.33 -5.18 7.43
C LYS A 4 -17.20 -4.17 7.34
N MET A 5 -16.66 -3.78 8.49
CA MET A 5 -15.59 -2.79 8.56
C MET A 5 -14.28 -3.38 8.00
N SER A 6 -13.38 -2.52 7.55
CA SER A 6 -12.07 -2.89 7.01
C SER A 6 -11.27 -3.71 8.02
N MET A 7 -11.29 -3.31 9.28
CA MET A 7 -10.65 -4.05 10.37
C MET A 7 -11.26 -5.45 10.57
N ASP A 8 -12.57 -5.63 10.37
CA ASP A 8 -13.21 -6.94 10.47
C ASP A 8 -12.74 -7.89 9.37
N ASN A 9 -12.36 -7.38 8.20
CA ASN A 9 -11.77 -8.19 7.14
C ASN A 9 -10.39 -8.71 7.55
N LEU A 10 -9.56 -7.87 8.19
CA LEU A 10 -8.28 -8.31 8.74
C LEU A 10 -8.48 -9.35 9.85
N LEU A 11 -9.36 -9.07 10.83
CA LEU A 11 -9.64 -10.00 11.94
C LEU A 11 -10.14 -11.36 11.43
N ARG A 12 -11.03 -11.37 10.44
CA ARG A 12 -11.50 -12.60 9.81
C ARG A 12 -10.36 -13.35 9.13
N ALA A 13 -9.52 -12.66 8.36
CA ALA A 13 -8.37 -13.28 7.70
C ALA A 13 -7.37 -13.87 8.71
N ILE A 14 -7.17 -13.21 9.86
CA ILE A 14 -6.33 -13.73 10.96
C ILE A 14 -6.94 -15.02 11.52
N CYS A 15 -8.25 -15.04 11.79
CA CYS A 15 -8.94 -16.23 12.27
C CYS A 15 -8.92 -17.37 11.25
N GLU A 16 -9.20 -17.11 9.97
CA GLU A 16 -9.20 -18.13 8.91
C GLU A 16 -7.81 -18.73 8.70
N LYS A 17 -6.76 -17.90 8.73
CA LYS A 17 -5.37 -18.34 8.52
C LYS A 17 -4.67 -18.81 9.79
N GLN A 18 -5.29 -18.61 10.96
CA GLN A 18 -4.69 -18.82 12.28
C GLN A 18 -3.31 -18.14 12.39
N ASN A 19 -3.16 -16.96 11.79
CA ASN A 19 -1.88 -16.27 11.67
C ASN A 19 -2.07 -14.74 11.71
N PRO A 20 -1.52 -14.03 12.72
CA PRO A 20 -1.58 -12.57 12.83
C PRO A 20 -0.44 -11.84 12.09
N THR A 21 0.42 -12.55 11.35
CA THR A 21 1.61 -11.99 10.74
C THR A 21 1.26 -10.96 9.65
N VAL A 22 2.05 -9.89 9.59
CA VAL A 22 2.03 -8.92 8.48
C VAL A 22 3.36 -9.01 7.75
N ALA A 23 3.33 -9.35 6.47
CA ALA A 23 4.54 -9.40 5.66
C ALA A 23 4.99 -7.99 5.25
N GLY A 24 6.16 -7.56 5.72
CA GLY A 24 6.77 -6.30 5.28
C GLY A 24 7.26 -6.40 3.83
N LEU A 25 6.86 -5.46 2.97
CA LEU A 25 7.40 -5.34 1.62
C LEU A 25 8.25 -4.08 1.53
N ASP A 26 9.54 -4.27 1.77
CA ASP A 26 10.58 -3.23 1.76
C ASP A 26 11.57 -3.49 0.61
N PRO A 27 11.12 -3.47 -0.66
CA PRO A 27 11.88 -4.06 -1.75
C PRO A 27 13.07 -3.19 -2.15
N LYS A 28 14.27 -3.62 -1.79
CA LYS A 28 15.51 -3.13 -2.38
C LYS A 28 15.80 -3.92 -3.64
N LEU A 29 16.28 -3.23 -4.69
CA LEU A 29 16.69 -3.89 -5.93
C LEU A 29 17.72 -5.01 -5.69
N ASP A 30 18.59 -4.85 -4.69
CA ASP A 30 19.60 -5.86 -4.33
C ASP A 30 19.01 -7.17 -3.79
N TYR A 31 17.79 -7.14 -3.24
CA TYR A 31 17.09 -8.33 -2.78
C TYR A 31 16.39 -9.07 -3.93
N VAL A 32 16.22 -8.41 -5.08
CA VAL A 32 15.53 -9.00 -6.23
C VAL A 32 16.44 -10.03 -6.89
N PRO A 33 15.96 -11.29 -7.05
CA PRO A 33 16.71 -12.34 -7.74
C PRO A 33 17.21 -11.90 -9.13
N GLN A 34 18.43 -12.31 -9.48
CA GLN A 34 19.10 -11.84 -10.70
C GLN A 34 18.27 -12.09 -11.96
N TYR A 35 17.63 -13.27 -12.08
CA TYR A 35 16.80 -13.59 -13.25
C TYR A 35 15.58 -12.66 -13.42
N ILE A 36 15.05 -12.09 -12.34
CA ILE A 36 13.96 -11.10 -12.39
C ILE A 36 14.50 -9.76 -12.86
N LYS A 37 15.67 -9.35 -12.34
CA LYS A 37 16.35 -8.12 -12.76
C LYS A 37 16.70 -8.18 -14.25
N ASP A 38 17.31 -9.26 -14.70
CA ASP A 38 17.70 -9.47 -16.10
C ASP A 38 16.48 -9.39 -17.03
N LYS A 39 15.39 -10.08 -16.69
CA LYS A 39 14.12 -10.02 -17.44
C LYS A 39 13.58 -8.58 -17.55
N ALA A 40 13.64 -7.82 -16.46
CA ALA A 40 13.16 -6.44 -16.46
C ALA A 40 14.08 -5.50 -17.23
N PHE A 41 15.40 -5.61 -17.05
CA PHE A 41 16.39 -4.75 -17.69
C PHE A 41 16.51 -5.02 -19.18
N ASN A 42 16.42 -6.28 -19.62
CA ASN A 42 16.36 -6.62 -21.04
C ASN A 42 15.17 -5.95 -21.75
N LYS A 43 14.06 -5.74 -21.04
CA LYS A 43 12.82 -5.17 -21.62
C LYS A 43 12.72 -3.65 -21.46
N TYR A 44 13.23 -3.11 -20.36
CA TYR A 44 13.01 -1.71 -19.96
C TYR A 44 14.29 -0.91 -19.74
N GLY A 45 15.45 -1.53 -19.98
CA GLY A 45 16.77 -0.99 -19.66
C GLY A 45 17.06 -0.94 -18.16
N GLU A 46 18.32 -0.69 -17.83
CA GLU A 46 18.78 -0.31 -16.48
C GLU A 46 18.33 1.12 -16.16
N THR A 47 17.04 1.28 -15.91
CA THR A 47 16.38 2.57 -15.66
C THR A 47 15.53 2.49 -14.40
N LEU A 48 15.05 3.62 -13.88
CA LEU A 48 14.08 3.63 -12.77
C LEU A 48 12.83 2.79 -13.10
N LYS A 49 12.41 2.77 -14.37
CA LYS A 49 11.32 1.93 -14.86
C LYS A 49 11.71 0.45 -14.85
N GLY A 50 12.93 0.10 -15.25
CA GLY A 50 13.45 -1.27 -15.16
C GLY A 50 13.48 -1.78 -13.72
N ALA A 51 14.05 -1.00 -12.81
CA ALA A 51 14.11 -1.33 -11.39
C ALA A 51 12.71 -1.51 -10.78
N ALA A 52 11.81 -0.55 -11.02
CA ALA A 52 10.43 -0.63 -10.55
C ALA A 52 9.68 -1.86 -11.11
N LYS A 53 9.94 -2.26 -12.36
CA LYS A 53 9.36 -3.48 -12.93
C LYS A 53 9.91 -4.76 -12.33
N ALA A 54 11.21 -4.82 -12.04
CA ALA A 54 11.82 -5.93 -11.33
C ALA A 54 11.22 -6.08 -9.92
N ILE A 55 11.09 -4.97 -9.19
CA ILE A 55 10.47 -4.91 -7.86
C ILE A 55 9.00 -5.35 -7.90
N LEU A 56 8.22 -4.90 -8.90
CA LEU A 56 6.82 -5.30 -9.01
C LEU A 56 6.69 -6.81 -9.20
N GLU A 57 7.49 -7.41 -10.09
CA GLU A 57 7.48 -8.85 -10.31
C GLU A 57 7.86 -9.60 -9.04
N PHE A 58 8.92 -9.16 -8.35
CA PHE A 58 9.35 -9.76 -7.10
C PHE A 58 8.28 -9.71 -6.00
N ASN A 59 7.64 -8.54 -5.82
CA ASN A 59 6.54 -8.39 -4.86
C ASN A 59 5.37 -9.32 -5.18
N LYS A 60 5.03 -9.49 -6.47
CA LYS A 60 3.98 -10.43 -6.89
C LYS A 60 4.34 -11.87 -6.52
N CYS A 61 5.58 -12.30 -6.76
CA CYS A 61 6.05 -13.62 -6.34
C CYS A 61 5.95 -13.82 -4.82
N LEU A 62 6.31 -12.81 -4.02
CA LEU A 62 6.15 -12.87 -2.56
C LEU A 62 4.69 -12.96 -2.15
N ILE A 63 3.82 -12.14 -2.74
CA ILE A 63 2.38 -12.16 -2.47
C ILE A 63 1.80 -13.54 -2.82
N ASP A 64 2.14 -14.09 -3.99
CA ASP A 64 1.66 -15.41 -4.45
C ASP A 64 2.11 -16.53 -3.51
N ALA A 65 3.31 -16.43 -2.95
CA ALA A 65 3.83 -17.42 -2.00
C ALA A 65 3.22 -17.30 -0.59
N LEU A 66 2.68 -16.12 -0.21
CA LEU A 66 2.29 -15.82 1.17
C LEU A 66 0.78 -15.73 1.37
N HIS A 67 -0.01 -15.34 0.37
CA HIS A 67 -1.40 -14.90 0.58
C HIS A 67 -2.35 -15.98 1.16
N GLU A 68 -2.02 -17.27 1.03
CA GLU A 68 -2.81 -18.35 1.62
C GLU A 68 -2.62 -18.45 3.14
N VAL A 69 -1.46 -18.05 3.67
CA VAL A 69 -1.09 -18.24 5.08
C VAL A 69 -0.81 -16.95 5.83
N VAL A 70 -0.58 -15.83 5.15
CA VAL A 70 -0.39 -14.50 5.74
C VAL A 70 -1.60 -13.62 5.42
N PRO A 71 -2.25 -12.98 6.42
CA PRO A 71 -3.45 -12.17 6.19
C PRO A 71 -3.18 -10.82 5.52
N ALA A 72 -1.98 -10.25 5.71
CA ALA A 72 -1.72 -8.86 5.37
C ALA A 72 -0.30 -8.61 4.86
N ILE A 73 -0.15 -7.57 4.05
CA ILE A 73 1.14 -7.00 3.69
C ILE A 73 1.27 -5.56 4.20
N LYS A 74 2.51 -5.11 4.37
CA LYS A 74 2.85 -3.73 4.70
C LYS A 74 3.93 -3.18 3.79
N PRO A 75 3.58 -2.65 2.58
CA PRO A 75 4.56 -2.00 1.71
C PRO A 75 5.06 -0.68 2.31
N GLN A 76 6.39 -0.51 2.36
CA GLN A 76 7.04 0.71 2.84
C GLN A 76 7.23 1.71 1.70
N ALA A 77 6.47 2.81 1.73
CA ALA A 77 6.37 3.78 0.64
C ALA A 77 7.72 4.35 0.20
N ALA A 78 8.65 4.59 1.14
CA ALA A 78 9.97 5.17 0.84
C ALA A 78 10.78 4.37 -0.20
N TYR A 79 10.70 3.03 -0.17
CA TYR A 79 11.40 2.17 -1.14
C TYR A 79 10.79 2.24 -2.54
N TYR A 80 9.56 2.71 -2.68
CA TYR A 80 8.94 2.95 -3.98
C TYR A 80 9.22 4.39 -4.44
N GLU A 81 9.13 5.37 -3.54
CA GLU A 81 9.36 6.79 -3.82
C GLU A 81 10.74 7.04 -4.45
N MET A 82 11.79 6.32 -4.00
CA MET A 82 13.15 6.46 -4.54
C MET A 82 13.27 6.13 -6.05
N TYR A 83 12.30 5.43 -6.64
CA TYR A 83 12.25 5.15 -8.09
C TYR A 83 11.31 6.10 -8.85
N GLY A 84 10.94 7.22 -8.24
CA GLY A 84 10.12 8.28 -8.84
C GLY A 84 8.73 7.80 -9.25
N THR A 85 8.20 8.34 -10.35
CA THR A 85 6.84 8.04 -10.82
C THR A 85 6.64 6.56 -11.16
N ALA A 86 7.67 5.89 -11.66
CA ALA A 86 7.64 4.45 -11.93
C ALA A 86 7.52 3.61 -10.64
N GLY A 87 8.21 4.04 -9.59
CA GLY A 87 8.12 3.46 -8.26
C GLY A 87 6.75 3.68 -7.62
N MET A 88 6.21 4.90 -7.65
CA MET A 88 4.87 5.18 -7.13
C MET A 88 3.78 4.38 -7.85
N LYS A 89 3.88 4.23 -9.17
CA LYS A 89 3.00 3.32 -9.94
C LYS A 89 3.16 1.87 -9.49
N THR A 90 4.36 1.46 -9.10
CA THR A 90 4.65 0.12 -8.58
C THR A 90 4.09 -0.11 -7.19
N LEU A 91 4.10 0.91 -6.31
CA LEU A 91 3.39 0.85 -5.03
C LEU A 91 1.90 0.58 -5.26
N TYR A 92 1.24 1.41 -6.07
CA TYR A 92 -0.17 1.22 -6.43
C TYR A 92 -0.43 -0.20 -6.98
N LYS A 93 0.38 -0.67 -7.94
CA LYS A 93 0.22 -2.01 -8.52
C LYS A 93 0.52 -3.15 -7.55
N THR A 94 1.37 -2.94 -6.54
CA THR A 94 1.61 -3.93 -5.48
C THR A 94 0.39 -4.03 -4.57
N GLN A 95 -0.18 -2.89 -4.16
CA GLN A 95 -1.38 -2.84 -3.32
C GLN A 95 -2.59 -3.44 -4.04
N GLU A 96 -2.81 -3.06 -5.31
CA GLU A 96 -3.86 -3.61 -6.18
C GLU A 96 -3.76 -5.13 -6.28
N TYR A 97 -2.54 -5.66 -6.48
CA TYR A 97 -2.32 -7.10 -6.59
C TYR A 97 -2.55 -7.82 -5.26
N ALA A 98 -2.08 -7.28 -4.14
CA ALA A 98 -2.31 -7.90 -2.84
C ALA A 98 -3.80 -7.98 -2.49
N ARG A 99 -4.56 -6.91 -2.77
CA ARG A 99 -6.01 -6.90 -2.58
C ARG A 99 -6.72 -7.89 -3.47
N SER A 100 -6.29 -8.06 -4.72
CA SER A 100 -6.87 -9.08 -5.60
C SER A 100 -6.60 -10.51 -5.15
N ARG A 101 -5.58 -10.72 -4.30
CA ARG A 101 -5.31 -11.99 -3.59
C ARG A 101 -5.97 -12.09 -2.21
N GLY A 102 -6.84 -11.14 -1.87
CA GLY A 102 -7.59 -11.13 -0.60
C GLY A 102 -6.75 -10.76 0.62
N MET A 103 -5.57 -10.18 0.43
CA MET A 103 -4.72 -9.71 1.53
C MET A 103 -5.13 -8.30 1.95
N TYR A 104 -5.05 -8.04 3.26
CA TYR A 104 -5.17 -6.69 3.82
C TYR A 104 -3.89 -5.89 3.57
N VAL A 105 -4.02 -4.60 3.23
CA VAL A 105 -2.87 -3.77 2.84
C VAL A 105 -2.68 -2.58 3.77
N ILE A 106 -1.55 -2.56 4.47
CA ILE A 106 -1.14 -1.45 5.33
C ILE A 106 -0.07 -0.64 4.60
N THR A 107 -0.39 0.56 4.12
CA THR A 107 0.65 1.43 3.56
C THR A 107 1.50 1.98 4.68
N ASP A 108 2.79 1.64 4.70
CA ASP A 108 3.70 2.23 5.68
C ASP A 108 4.30 3.52 5.11
N GLY A 109 3.56 4.63 5.30
CA GLY A 109 3.90 5.96 4.80
C GLY A 109 4.30 6.98 5.87
N LYS A 110 4.04 6.68 7.16
CA LYS A 110 4.34 7.54 8.33
C LYS A 110 3.93 8.99 8.12
N ARG A 111 2.77 9.22 7.48
CA ARG A 111 2.32 10.57 7.10
C ARG A 111 2.00 11.38 8.34
N ASN A 112 2.33 12.65 8.30
CA ASN A 112 2.07 13.64 9.35
C ASN A 112 2.21 15.03 8.72
N ASP A 113 1.21 15.86 8.95
CA ASP A 113 1.15 17.26 8.52
C ASP A 113 0.01 17.94 9.29
N ILE A 114 -0.33 19.19 8.98
CA ILE A 114 -1.47 19.89 9.60
C ILE A 114 -2.52 20.31 8.56
N GLY A 115 -3.77 20.41 9.02
CA GLY A 115 -4.87 21.00 8.25
C GLY A 115 -5.06 20.38 6.86
N THR A 116 -5.17 21.25 5.84
CA THR A 116 -5.47 20.86 4.46
C THR A 116 -4.39 19.98 3.82
N THR A 117 -3.14 20.07 4.26
CA THR A 117 -2.10 19.18 3.76
C THR A 117 -2.31 17.74 4.23
N MET A 118 -2.73 17.56 5.49
CA MET A 118 -3.06 16.24 6.00
C MET A 118 -4.33 15.66 5.36
N GLU A 119 -5.29 16.52 5.01
CA GLU A 119 -6.46 16.12 4.22
C GLU A 119 -6.05 15.59 2.84
N ALA A 120 -5.08 16.21 2.17
CA ALA A 120 -4.56 15.73 0.89
C ALA A 120 -3.90 14.36 1.01
N TYR A 121 -3.09 14.13 2.05
CA TYR A 121 -2.51 12.81 2.32
C TYR A 121 -3.58 11.76 2.63
N ALA A 122 -4.61 12.10 3.40
CA ALA A 122 -5.72 11.20 3.72
C ALA A 122 -6.50 10.82 2.44
N ALA A 123 -6.84 11.80 1.60
CA ALA A 123 -7.50 11.56 0.32
C ALA A 123 -6.66 10.69 -0.63
N ALA A 124 -5.34 10.90 -0.66
CA ALA A 124 -4.45 10.12 -1.51
C ALA A 124 -4.36 8.64 -1.09
N HIS A 125 -4.18 8.37 0.20
CA HIS A 125 -3.84 7.02 0.68
C HIS A 125 -5.04 6.20 1.16
N LEU A 126 -6.10 6.85 1.66
CA LEU A 126 -7.24 6.22 2.32
C LEU A 126 -8.59 6.62 1.71
N GLY A 127 -8.62 7.69 0.91
CA GLY A 127 -9.86 8.26 0.40
C GLY A 127 -9.96 8.24 -1.12
N LYS A 128 -10.76 9.17 -1.62
CA LYS A 128 -11.01 9.39 -3.03
C LYS A 128 -10.71 10.84 -3.40
N VAL A 129 -10.38 11.05 -4.65
CA VAL A 129 -10.21 12.38 -5.25
C VAL A 129 -11.22 12.54 -6.37
N LYS A 130 -11.93 13.66 -6.37
CA LYS A 130 -12.86 14.03 -7.44
C LYS A 130 -12.11 14.70 -8.59
N VAL A 131 -12.25 14.17 -9.79
CA VAL A 131 -11.72 14.76 -11.03
C VAL A 131 -12.88 14.92 -12.01
N GLY A 132 -13.32 16.17 -12.20
CA GLY A 132 -14.56 16.46 -12.91
C GLY A 132 -15.77 15.91 -12.15
N ASN A 133 -16.53 15.02 -12.77
CA ASN A 133 -17.70 14.37 -12.16
C ASN A 133 -17.40 12.99 -11.58
N GLU A 134 -16.19 12.48 -11.76
CA GLU A 134 -15.80 11.13 -11.37
C GLU A 134 -14.94 11.14 -10.10
N GLU A 135 -15.03 10.07 -9.32
CA GLU A 135 -14.19 9.83 -8.13
C GLU A 135 -13.17 8.72 -8.40
N TYR A 136 -11.96 8.90 -7.88
CA TYR A 136 -10.85 7.96 -8.06
C TYR A 136 -10.20 7.64 -6.72
N GLU A 137 -9.87 6.37 -6.49
CA GLU A 137 -8.98 5.93 -5.40
C GLU A 137 -7.52 6.00 -5.91
N PRO A 138 -6.70 6.95 -5.42
CA PRO A 138 -5.34 7.12 -5.95
C PRO A 138 -4.40 5.97 -5.53
N PHE A 139 -4.56 5.49 -4.30
CA PHE A 139 -3.87 4.32 -3.75
C PHE A 139 -4.86 3.34 -3.13
N MET A 140 -4.43 2.10 -3.00
CA MET A 140 -5.28 0.96 -2.66
C MET A 140 -5.01 0.44 -1.25
N GLY A 141 -4.56 1.29 -0.31
CA GLY A 141 -4.35 0.90 1.08
C GLY A 141 -5.66 0.68 1.83
N ASP A 142 -5.69 -0.30 2.74
CA ASP A 142 -6.78 -0.49 3.71
C ASP A 142 -6.49 0.26 5.02
N ALA A 143 -5.20 0.43 5.34
CA ALA A 143 -4.73 1.29 6.41
C ALA A 143 -3.45 2.07 6.03
N LEU A 144 -3.12 3.11 6.80
CA LEU A 144 -1.92 3.94 6.62
C LEU A 144 -1.22 4.18 7.95
N THR A 145 0.08 3.93 8.03
CA THR A 145 0.85 4.36 9.20
C THR A 145 0.97 5.89 9.26
N VAL A 146 0.72 6.46 10.44
CA VAL A 146 0.79 7.89 10.71
C VAL A 146 1.79 8.20 11.83
N ASN A 147 2.26 9.45 11.89
CA ASN A 147 3.06 9.93 13.01
C ASN A 147 2.29 11.02 13.78
N GLY A 148 1.99 10.78 15.05
CA GLY A 148 1.19 11.69 15.90
C GLY A 148 1.98 12.84 16.54
N TYR A 149 3.23 13.09 16.15
CA TYR A 149 4.11 14.07 16.80
C TYR A 149 3.55 15.50 16.82
N LEU A 150 2.80 15.91 15.80
CA LEU A 150 2.20 17.26 15.70
C LEU A 150 0.86 17.38 16.47
N GLY A 151 0.46 16.35 17.19
CA GLY A 151 -0.79 16.32 17.95
C GLY A 151 -2.01 15.98 17.11
N SER A 152 -3.20 16.26 17.66
CA SER A 152 -4.48 15.88 17.07
C SER A 152 -4.75 16.51 15.70
N ASP A 153 -4.15 17.66 15.41
CA ASP A 153 -4.35 18.39 14.16
C ASP A 153 -3.81 17.61 12.94
N GLY A 154 -2.80 16.76 13.16
CA GLY A 154 -2.27 15.84 12.14
C GLY A 154 -2.95 14.47 12.08
N ILE A 155 -3.93 14.21 12.96
CA ILE A 155 -4.62 12.91 13.04
C ILE A 155 -6.11 13.03 12.68
N ASN A 156 -6.79 14.07 13.16
CA ASN A 156 -8.22 14.29 12.95
C ASN A 156 -8.65 14.25 11.48
N PRO A 157 -7.88 14.83 10.51
CA PRO A 157 -8.22 14.73 9.09
C PRO A 157 -8.30 13.29 8.58
N LEU A 158 -7.40 12.41 9.04
CA LEU A 158 -7.42 11.00 8.63
C LEU A 158 -8.60 10.25 9.23
N ILE A 159 -8.94 10.51 10.50
CA ILE A 159 -10.08 9.88 11.18
C ILE A 159 -11.38 10.13 10.41
N LYS A 160 -11.57 11.35 9.89
CA LYS A 160 -12.74 11.68 9.06
C LYS A 160 -12.79 10.79 7.80
N VAL A 161 -11.70 10.75 7.04
CA VAL A 161 -11.62 9.94 5.81
C VAL A 161 -11.78 8.45 6.10
N CYS A 162 -11.21 7.96 7.20
CA CYS A 162 -11.34 6.56 7.64
C CYS A 162 -12.80 6.16 7.90
N LYS A 163 -13.58 7.04 8.54
CA LYS A 163 -15.01 6.80 8.79
C LYS A 163 -15.84 6.78 7.50
N GLU A 164 -15.50 7.65 6.55
CA GLU A 164 -16.21 7.78 5.27
C GLU A 164 -15.90 6.63 4.30
N ASN A 165 -14.68 6.10 4.33
CA ASN A 165 -14.18 5.14 3.34
C ASN A 165 -13.89 3.74 3.92
N ASP A 166 -14.23 3.52 5.19
CA ASP A 166 -13.97 2.28 5.91
C ASP A 166 -12.48 1.87 5.85
N LYS A 167 -11.62 2.67 6.48
CA LYS A 167 -10.16 2.50 6.51
C LYS A 167 -9.56 2.61 7.91
N GLY A 168 -8.28 2.26 8.04
CA GLY A 168 -7.52 2.37 9.29
C GLY A 168 -6.31 3.32 9.24
N ILE A 169 -5.85 3.75 10.41
CA ILE A 169 -4.56 4.42 10.65
C ILE A 169 -3.85 3.82 11.87
#